data_AF-A0A5C1DIP7-F1
#
_entry.id   AF-A0A5C1DIP7-F1
#
_cell.length_a   1.000
_cell.length_b   1.000
_cell.length_c   1.000
_cell.angle_alpha   90.00
_cell.angle_beta   90.00
_cell.angle_gamma   90.00
#
_symmetry.space_group_name_H-M   'P 1'
#
loop_
_entity.id
_entity.type
_entity.pdbx_description
1 polymer ?
#
loop_
_entity_poly.entity_id
_entity_poly.type
_entity_poly.pdbx_seq_one_letter_code
_entity_poly.pdbx_strand_id
1 'polypeptide(L)'
;MAGVCHRSGKRAAQRRDGTDRGSAAMTRKAFLSQLEQGLSGLKPEMVREILADYEEYFNDALADGRDEAEVVAALGSPQKLARELKAQTHYKQWQEHRSFTNLSRVMASIAGLGVLNFVLALPFMIYLLFLTIGYIVSVSFLLAGLTVVLAWASHGVFGWPHIGSVDSGWYIGKLGDRGAEMAWRSDKDDHAGQVWMDGGRLRLNPDEGDRFELKTGQGETLLVSKLRGKLRVDASQPAVREMAQVDGQEVNLNDTAIRELTLHEESGDVFTARVDKEQGLVRVMGDTGGTELKFNASGPKGSLSIKDGDSSLEITESKIALKDGMDHIQIDALPGLSVGMSVLVVGLVLLLGGALGLVFCVWLTRLTWRVLVAYVKYQIELVSGKERESAAA
;
A
#
# COMPACT_ATOMS: atom_id res chain seq x y z
N MET A 1 -42.66 -47.59 47.01
CA MET A 1 -44.05 -48.01 47.25
C MET A 1 -44.17 -48.42 48.71
N ALA A 2 -45.29 -48.07 49.38
CA ALA A 2 -45.58 -48.22 50.82
C ALA A 2 -44.87 -47.20 51.74
N GLY A 3 -45.47 -46.64 52.78
CA GLY A 3 -46.80 -46.76 53.41
C GLY A 3 -47.15 -45.42 54.09
N VAL A 4 -48.41 -44.97 54.20
CA VAL A 4 -49.58 -45.51 54.92
C VAL A 4 -49.44 -45.43 56.45
N CYS A 5 -50.56 -45.00 57.08
CA CYS A 5 -50.99 -45.05 58.49
C CYS A 5 -50.78 -43.77 59.34
N HIS A 6 -51.74 -43.27 60.14
CA HIS A 6 -53.12 -43.68 60.40
C HIS A 6 -53.86 -42.63 61.28
N ARG A 7 -55.19 -42.49 61.06
CA ARG A 7 -56.30 -42.42 62.05
C ARG A 7 -56.35 -41.26 63.07
N SER A 8 -57.47 -40.86 63.65
CA SER A 8 -58.87 -41.34 63.75
C SER A 8 -59.67 -40.14 64.31
N GLY A 9 -60.89 -39.80 63.83
CA GLY A 9 -62.16 -40.07 64.53
C GLY A 9 -62.39 -39.21 65.79
N LYS A 10 -63.57 -38.71 66.18
CA LYS A 10 -64.96 -38.64 65.69
C LYS A 10 -65.77 -38.07 66.90
N ARG A 11 -66.88 -37.34 66.65
CA ARG A 11 -68.05 -37.14 67.57
C ARG A 11 -67.83 -36.20 68.77
N ALA A 12 -68.82 -35.47 69.30
CA ALA A 12 -70.22 -35.26 68.98
C ALA A 12 -70.73 -33.98 69.68
N ALA A 13 -71.91 -33.56 69.24
CA ALA A 13 -72.71 -32.42 69.67
C ALA A 13 -72.92 -32.24 71.17
N GLN A 14 -73.06 -30.98 71.58
CA GLN A 14 -74.04 -30.58 72.59
C GLN A 14 -74.54 -29.16 72.33
N ARG A 15 -75.86 -28.98 72.47
CA ARG A 15 -76.67 -27.79 72.19
C ARG A 15 -77.15 -27.18 73.52
N ARG A 16 -77.47 -25.88 73.46
CA ARG A 16 -78.11 -24.98 74.47
C ARG A 16 -77.10 -24.18 75.30
N ASP A 17 -77.30 -22.90 75.60
CA ASP A 17 -78.45 -22.01 75.40
C ASP A 17 -77.95 -20.56 75.32
N GLY A 18 -78.81 -19.67 74.81
CA GLY A 18 -78.47 -18.28 74.52
C GLY A 18 -78.06 -17.44 75.72
N THR A 19 -77.24 -16.43 75.44
CA THR A 19 -77.35 -15.16 76.14
C THR A 19 -77.08 -14.05 75.15
N ASP A 20 -78.16 -13.34 74.86
CA ASP A 20 -78.26 -12.12 74.09
C ASP A 20 -77.27 -11.08 74.66
N ARG A 21 -76.33 -10.62 73.83
CA ARG A 21 -75.62 -9.36 74.04
C ARG A 21 -75.53 -8.68 72.68
N GLY A 22 -76.29 -7.59 72.54
CA GLY A 22 -76.32 -6.77 71.34
C GLY A 22 -74.92 -6.49 70.83
N SER A 23 -74.74 -6.73 69.53
CA SER A 23 -73.60 -6.22 68.77
C SER A 23 -73.51 -4.72 69.03
N ALA A 24 -72.49 -4.29 69.77
CA ALA A 24 -72.14 -2.88 69.84
C ALA A 24 -71.82 -2.44 68.41
N ALA A 25 -72.74 -1.72 67.77
CA ALA A 25 -72.46 -1.05 66.51
C ALA A 25 -71.23 -0.16 66.76
N MET A 26 -70.16 -0.39 66.00
CA MET A 26 -68.92 0.34 66.19
C MET A 26 -69.16 1.79 65.79
N THR A 27 -68.93 2.71 66.72
CA THR A 27 -69.05 4.15 66.47
C THR A 27 -67.82 4.65 65.71
N ARG A 28 -67.94 5.75 64.99
CA ARG A 28 -66.87 6.52 64.32
C ARG A 28 -65.68 6.71 65.23
N LYS A 29 -65.89 7.14 66.48
CA LYS A 29 -64.79 7.35 67.45
C LYS A 29 -64.02 6.06 67.71
N ALA A 30 -64.72 4.92 67.82
CA ALA A 30 -64.09 3.62 67.98
C ALA A 30 -63.38 3.16 66.69
N PHE A 31 -63.94 3.44 65.51
CA PHE A 31 -63.32 3.15 64.22
C PHE A 31 -62.02 3.95 64.01
N LEU A 32 -62.05 5.27 64.21
CA LEU A 32 -60.90 6.16 64.03
C LEU A 32 -59.78 5.83 65.03
N SER A 33 -60.11 5.51 66.28
CA SER A 33 -59.11 5.10 67.28
C SER A 33 -58.44 3.77 66.92
N GLN A 34 -59.20 2.79 66.39
CA GLN A 34 -58.64 1.53 65.93
C GLN A 34 -57.82 1.70 64.64
N LEU A 35 -58.20 2.62 63.75
CA LEU A 35 -57.43 2.97 62.55
C LEU A 35 -56.10 3.63 62.94
N GLU A 36 -56.11 4.59 63.87
CA GLU A 36 -54.92 5.24 64.41
C GLU A 36 -53.95 4.21 65.02
N GLN A 37 -54.44 3.31 65.87
CA GLN A 37 -53.65 2.21 66.43
C GLN A 37 -53.10 1.29 65.33
N GLY A 38 -53.91 0.99 64.31
CA GLY A 38 -53.50 0.20 63.15
C GLY A 38 -52.42 0.88 62.30
N LEU A 39 -52.38 2.21 62.27
CA LEU A 39 -51.41 3.03 61.54
C LEU A 39 -50.12 3.32 62.34
N SER A 40 -50.06 2.92 63.62
CA SER A 40 -48.87 3.07 64.48
C SER A 40 -47.59 2.54 63.81
N GLY A 41 -46.55 3.36 63.73
CA GLY A 41 -45.31 3.06 63.00
C GLY A 41 -45.12 3.84 61.68
N LEU A 42 -46.14 4.55 61.19
CA LEU A 42 -45.97 5.60 60.18
C LEU A 42 -45.62 6.95 60.83
N LYS A 43 -45.15 7.92 60.03
CA LYS A 43 -44.81 9.27 60.54
C LYS A 43 -46.04 9.94 61.18
N PRO A 44 -45.90 10.61 62.33
CA PRO A 44 -47.04 11.19 63.07
C PRO A 44 -47.85 12.25 62.30
N GLU A 45 -47.22 12.91 61.32
CA GLU A 45 -47.88 13.90 60.44
C GLU A 45 -48.80 13.20 59.44
N MET A 46 -48.33 12.13 58.81
CA MET A 46 -49.08 11.31 57.86
C MET A 46 -50.27 10.60 58.51
N VAL A 47 -50.09 10.10 59.74
CA VAL A 47 -51.20 9.50 60.50
C VAL A 47 -52.30 10.53 60.77
N ARG A 48 -51.94 11.77 61.10
CA ARG A 48 -52.89 12.86 61.32
C ARG A 48 -53.64 13.26 60.05
N GLU A 49 -52.95 13.34 58.92
CA GLU A 49 -53.55 13.63 57.61
C GLU A 49 -54.57 12.55 57.22
N ILE A 50 -54.19 11.27 57.28
CA ILE A 50 -55.10 10.16 56.96
C ILE A 50 -56.33 10.17 57.88
N LEU A 51 -56.15 10.42 59.18
CA LEU A 51 -57.28 10.46 60.12
C LEU A 51 -58.21 11.64 59.84
N ALA A 52 -57.68 12.80 59.43
CA ALA A 52 -58.47 13.97 59.07
C ALA A 52 -59.34 13.71 57.83
N ASP A 53 -58.80 13.04 56.80
CA ASP A 53 -59.54 12.69 55.58
C ASP A 53 -60.73 11.77 55.87
N TYR A 54 -60.53 10.75 56.73
CA TYR A 54 -61.62 9.86 57.11
C TYR A 54 -62.63 10.54 58.05
N GLU A 55 -62.16 11.45 58.90
CA GLU A 55 -63.03 12.30 59.73
C GLU A 55 -63.94 13.21 58.89
N GLU A 56 -63.41 13.80 57.82
CA GLU A 56 -64.18 14.57 56.83
C GLU A 56 -65.19 13.66 56.10
N TYR A 57 -64.75 12.49 55.62
CA TYR A 57 -65.65 11.52 54.97
C TYR A 57 -66.83 11.09 55.87
N PHE A 58 -66.58 10.89 57.17
CA PHE A 58 -67.66 10.59 58.12
C PHE A 58 -68.60 11.79 58.31
N ASN A 59 -68.09 13.02 58.31
CA ASN A 59 -68.93 14.23 58.43
C ASN A 59 -69.83 14.39 57.21
N ASP A 60 -69.30 14.19 56.00
CA ASP A 60 -70.05 14.31 54.74
C ASP A 60 -71.15 13.26 54.66
N ALA A 61 -70.85 12.01 55.00
CA ALA A 61 -71.85 10.94 54.98
C ALA A 61 -73.00 11.17 55.98
N LEU A 62 -72.70 11.78 57.14
CA LEU A 62 -73.72 12.16 58.12
C LEU A 62 -74.56 13.35 57.63
N ALA A 63 -73.94 14.32 56.94
CA ALA A 63 -74.64 15.47 56.36
C ALA A 63 -75.63 15.03 55.25
N ASP A 64 -75.30 13.95 54.53
CA ASP A 64 -76.16 13.30 53.53
C ASP A 64 -77.27 12.43 54.15
N GLY A 65 -77.41 12.43 55.49
CA GLY A 65 -78.46 11.73 56.22
C GLY A 65 -78.26 10.22 56.38
N ARG A 66 -77.04 9.71 56.14
CA ARG A 66 -76.70 8.30 56.38
C ARG A 66 -76.40 8.07 57.86
N ASP A 67 -76.78 6.91 58.38
CA ASP A 67 -76.48 6.57 59.77
C ASP A 67 -75.00 6.19 59.95
N GLU A 68 -74.42 6.57 61.09
CA GLU A 68 -73.02 6.31 61.44
C GLU A 68 -72.67 4.81 61.34
N ALA A 69 -73.60 3.92 61.74
CA ALA A 69 -73.39 2.47 61.69
C ALA A 69 -73.31 1.93 60.25
N GLU A 70 -74.04 2.54 59.32
CA GLU A 70 -74.01 2.16 57.89
C GLU A 70 -72.69 2.58 57.24
N VAL A 71 -72.16 3.75 57.60
CA VAL A 71 -70.87 4.25 57.08
C VAL A 71 -69.73 3.38 57.57
N VAL A 72 -69.75 2.98 58.84
CA VAL A 72 -68.76 2.05 59.41
C VAL A 72 -68.85 0.67 58.75
N ALA A 73 -70.06 0.15 58.52
CA ALA A 73 -70.24 -1.12 57.82
C ALA A 73 -69.70 -1.09 56.38
N ALA A 74 -69.85 0.05 55.69
CA ALA A 74 -69.34 0.24 54.33
C ALA A 74 -67.80 0.31 54.26
N LEU A 75 -67.15 0.91 55.26
CA LEU A 75 -65.69 1.00 55.36
C LEU A 75 -65.03 -0.33 55.82
N GLY A 76 -65.79 -1.20 56.47
CA GLY A 76 -65.33 -2.53 56.88
C GLY A 76 -64.39 -2.48 58.10
N SER A 77 -63.40 -3.39 58.15
CA SER A 77 -62.54 -3.52 59.34
C SER A 77 -61.37 -2.51 59.34
N PRO A 78 -61.21 -1.65 60.35
CA PRO A 78 -60.17 -0.63 60.40
C PRO A 78 -58.74 -1.20 60.38
N GLN A 79 -58.54 -2.41 60.89
CA GLN A 79 -57.23 -3.08 60.89
C GLN A 79 -56.78 -3.53 59.49
N LYS A 80 -57.73 -3.93 58.64
CA LYS A 80 -57.44 -4.31 57.24
C LYS A 80 -57.09 -3.08 56.41
N LEU A 81 -57.86 -2.00 56.61
CA LEU A 81 -57.61 -0.71 55.98
C LEU A 81 -56.24 -0.13 56.37
N ALA A 82 -55.89 -0.18 57.66
CA ALA A 82 -54.58 0.26 58.14
C ALA A 82 -53.41 -0.54 57.51
N ARG A 83 -53.58 -1.85 57.32
CA ARG A 83 -52.59 -2.70 56.65
C ARG A 83 -52.42 -2.35 55.18
N GLU A 84 -53.51 -2.07 54.48
CA GLU A 84 -53.51 -1.69 53.07
C GLU A 84 -52.83 -0.32 52.87
N LEU A 85 -53.19 0.67 53.67
CA LEU A 85 -52.59 2.01 53.65
C LEU A 85 -51.09 1.97 53.95
N LYS A 86 -50.66 1.16 54.94
CA LYS A 86 -49.24 0.93 55.24
C LYS A 86 -48.50 0.29 54.05
N ALA A 87 -49.09 -0.70 53.39
CA ALA A 87 -48.47 -1.34 52.24
C ALA A 87 -48.25 -0.36 51.08
N GLN A 88 -49.22 0.53 50.82
CA GLN A 88 -49.11 1.56 49.78
C GLN A 88 -48.06 2.63 50.12
N THR A 89 -47.96 3.08 51.37
CA THR A 89 -46.95 4.06 51.80
C THR A 89 -45.53 3.49 51.78
N HIS A 90 -45.35 2.24 52.21
CA HIS A 90 -44.05 1.56 52.10
C HIS A 90 -43.60 1.40 50.63
N TYR A 91 -44.52 1.15 49.70
CA TYR A 91 -44.20 1.05 48.28
C TYR A 91 -43.78 2.40 47.67
N LYS A 92 -44.47 3.50 48.01
CA LYS A 92 -44.08 4.86 47.57
C LYS A 92 -42.73 5.30 48.12
N GLN A 93 -42.47 5.07 49.41
CA GLN A 93 -41.17 5.41 50.03
C GLN A 93 -40.02 4.60 49.43
N TRP A 94 -40.25 3.33 49.08
CA TRP A 94 -39.26 2.48 48.40
C TRP A 94 -38.90 2.98 46.99
N GLN A 95 -39.84 3.61 46.27
CA GLN A 95 -39.57 4.22 44.96
C GLN A 95 -38.76 5.52 45.08
N GLU A 96 -39.07 6.38 46.05
CA GLU A 96 -38.35 7.66 46.23
C GLU A 96 -36.90 7.50 46.68
N HIS A 97 -36.55 6.40 47.36
CA HIS A 97 -35.22 6.16 47.91
C HIS A 97 -34.29 5.36 46.98
N ARG A 98 -34.68 5.10 45.72
CA ARG A 98 -33.77 4.54 44.70
C ARG A 98 -32.82 5.63 44.21
N SER A 99 -31.65 5.70 44.84
CA SER A 99 -30.62 6.72 44.66
C SER A 99 -30.14 6.91 43.20
N PHE A 100 -30.72 7.86 42.47
CA PHE A 100 -30.24 8.32 41.16
C PHE A 100 -28.79 8.85 41.21
N THR A 101 -28.36 9.41 42.36
CA THR A 101 -27.00 9.96 42.54
C THR A 101 -25.91 8.88 42.62
N ASN A 102 -26.22 7.70 43.17
CA ASN A 102 -25.26 6.59 43.16
C ASN A 102 -25.24 5.92 41.78
N LEU A 103 -26.38 5.87 41.09
CA LEU A 103 -26.46 5.32 39.74
C LEU A 103 -25.70 6.19 38.72
N SER A 104 -25.81 7.52 38.82
CA SER A 104 -25.05 8.45 37.96
C SER A 104 -23.55 8.42 38.24
N ARG A 105 -23.13 8.22 39.51
CA ARG A 105 -21.72 8.01 39.86
C ARG A 105 -21.18 6.71 39.27
N VAL A 106 -21.93 5.61 39.34
CA VAL A 106 -21.56 4.33 38.72
C VAL A 106 -21.52 4.47 37.20
N MET A 107 -22.49 5.14 36.58
CA MET A 107 -22.50 5.41 35.14
C MET A 107 -21.34 6.30 34.70
N ALA A 108 -20.99 7.33 35.48
CA ALA A 108 -19.82 8.16 35.23
C ALA A 108 -18.51 7.36 35.36
N SER A 109 -18.42 6.44 36.33
CA SER A 109 -17.27 5.54 36.45
C SER A 109 -17.16 4.57 35.26
N ILE A 110 -18.28 4.00 34.80
CA ILE A 110 -18.32 3.10 33.63
C ILE A 110 -17.97 3.88 32.34
N ALA A 111 -18.53 5.08 32.17
CA ALA A 111 -18.22 5.95 31.04
C ALA A 111 -16.75 6.42 31.07
N GLY A 112 -16.22 6.77 32.25
CA GLY A 112 -14.82 7.15 32.43
C GLY A 112 -13.84 6.02 32.12
N LEU A 113 -14.16 4.78 32.51
CA LEU A 113 -13.41 3.58 32.11
C LEU A 113 -13.43 3.39 30.58
N GLY A 114 -14.59 3.62 29.94
CA GLY A 114 -14.72 3.57 28.48
C GLY A 114 -13.87 4.62 27.75
N VAL A 115 -13.93 5.88 28.21
CA VAL A 115 -13.13 6.98 27.64
C VAL A 115 -11.64 6.76 27.86
N LEU A 116 -11.22 6.32 29.05
CA LEU A 116 -9.82 6.04 29.35
C LEU A 116 -9.28 4.88 28.50
N ASN A 117 -10.09 3.83 28.30
CA ASN A 117 -9.76 2.74 27.38
C ASN A 117 -9.70 3.23 25.91
N PHE A 118 -10.57 4.15 25.50
CA PHE A 118 -10.55 4.74 24.16
C PHE A 118 -9.30 5.60 23.93
N VAL A 119 -8.94 6.44 24.90
CA VAL A 119 -7.71 7.26 24.87
C VAL A 119 -6.47 6.37 24.83
N LEU A 120 -6.48 5.22 25.52
CA LEU A 120 -5.39 4.25 25.48
C LEU A 120 -5.36 3.41 24.18
N ALA A 121 -6.54 3.17 23.57
CA ALA A 121 -6.66 2.46 22.31
C ALA A 121 -6.22 3.30 21.09
N LEU A 122 -6.38 4.63 21.15
CA LEU A 122 -5.98 5.53 20.05
C LEU A 122 -4.49 5.42 19.67
N PRO A 123 -3.51 5.54 20.59
CA PRO A 123 -2.09 5.37 20.24
C PRO A 123 -1.79 3.96 19.75
N PHE A 124 -2.48 2.94 20.26
CA PHE A 124 -2.35 1.57 19.77
C PHE A 124 -2.86 1.42 18.33
N MET A 125 -3.97 2.05 17.99
CA MET A 125 -4.49 2.09 16.62
C MET A 125 -3.54 2.82 15.66
N ILE A 126 -2.99 3.96 16.08
CA ILE A 126 -1.96 4.70 15.31
C ILE A 126 -0.73 3.82 15.10
N TYR A 127 -0.27 3.11 16.13
CA TYR A 127 0.82 2.16 16.02
C TYR A 127 0.53 1.06 14.99
N LEU A 128 -0.66 0.45 15.02
CA LEU A 128 -1.05 -0.57 14.04
C LEU A 128 -1.11 0.00 12.61
N LEU A 129 -1.54 1.25 12.43
CA LEU A 129 -1.51 1.92 11.13
C LEU A 129 -0.08 2.08 10.60
N PHE A 130 0.87 2.53 11.43
CA PHE A 130 2.27 2.62 11.00
C PHE A 130 2.87 1.24 10.71
N LEU A 131 2.47 0.21 11.46
CA LEU A 131 2.89 -1.16 11.22
C LEU A 131 2.38 -1.68 9.86
N THR A 132 1.12 -1.41 9.50
CA THR A 132 0.58 -1.81 8.19
C THR A 132 1.24 -1.04 7.05
N ILE A 133 1.47 0.27 7.20
CA ILE A 133 2.23 1.06 6.23
C ILE A 133 3.64 0.48 6.07
N GLY A 134 4.32 0.14 7.16
CA GLY A 134 5.64 -0.49 7.15
C GLY A 134 5.66 -1.80 6.37
N TYR A 135 4.64 -2.65 6.53
CA TYR A 135 4.47 -3.86 5.73
C TYR A 135 4.29 -3.54 4.25
N ILE A 136 3.39 -2.60 3.90
CA ILE A 136 3.14 -2.21 2.50
C ILE A 136 4.43 -1.73 1.85
N VAL A 137 5.15 -0.79 2.48
CA VAL A 137 6.41 -0.24 1.96
C VAL A 137 7.46 -1.35 1.79
N SER A 138 7.60 -2.23 2.79
CA SER A 138 8.58 -3.31 2.74
C SER A 138 8.28 -4.32 1.62
N VAL A 139 7.01 -4.70 1.44
CA VAL A 139 6.58 -5.56 0.33
C VAL A 139 6.79 -4.87 -1.01
N SER A 140 6.42 -3.58 -1.13
CA SER A 140 6.62 -2.81 -2.36
C SER A 140 8.10 -2.74 -2.76
N PHE A 141 9.00 -2.50 -1.80
CA PHE A 141 10.45 -2.49 -2.07
C PHE A 141 10.96 -3.86 -2.46
N LEU A 142 10.47 -4.93 -1.82
CA LEU A 142 10.86 -6.29 -2.16
C LEU A 142 10.40 -6.65 -3.58
N LEU A 143 9.15 -6.35 -3.94
CA LEU A 143 8.61 -6.58 -5.28
C LEU A 143 9.33 -5.74 -6.33
N ALA A 144 9.57 -4.44 -6.07
CA ALA A 144 10.29 -3.57 -6.99
C ALA A 144 11.75 -4.01 -7.17
N GLY A 145 12.45 -4.37 -6.09
CA GLY A 145 13.80 -4.92 -6.16
C GLY A 145 13.82 -6.24 -6.94
N LEU A 146 12.84 -7.12 -6.70
CA LEU A 146 12.72 -8.39 -7.42
C LEU A 146 12.47 -8.18 -8.91
N THR A 147 11.55 -7.30 -9.31
CA THR A 147 11.29 -7.03 -10.74
C THR A 147 12.51 -6.45 -11.44
N VAL A 148 13.25 -5.54 -10.80
CA VAL A 148 14.49 -4.98 -11.34
C VAL A 148 15.56 -6.05 -11.50
N VAL A 149 15.78 -6.87 -10.47
CA VAL A 149 16.78 -7.96 -10.53
C VAL A 149 16.39 -9.01 -11.55
N LEU A 150 15.11 -9.37 -11.66
CA LEU A 150 14.63 -10.31 -12.67
C LEU A 150 14.72 -9.74 -14.08
N ALA A 151 14.41 -8.46 -14.28
CA ALA A 151 14.58 -7.80 -15.57
C ALA A 151 16.06 -7.79 -15.97
N TRP A 152 16.95 -7.40 -15.06
CA TRP A 152 18.39 -7.44 -15.29
C TRP A 152 18.90 -8.86 -15.55
N ALA A 153 18.49 -9.83 -14.74
CA ALA A 153 18.87 -11.23 -14.91
C ALA A 153 18.29 -11.83 -16.20
N SER A 154 17.10 -11.40 -16.63
CA SER A 154 16.54 -11.76 -17.92
C SER A 154 17.41 -11.23 -19.05
N HIS A 155 17.80 -9.96 -18.99
CA HIS A 155 18.76 -9.37 -19.94
C HIS A 155 20.11 -10.11 -19.95
N GLY A 156 20.60 -10.59 -18.80
CA GLY A 156 21.88 -11.31 -18.70
C GLY A 156 21.83 -12.80 -19.05
N VAL A 157 20.76 -13.51 -18.69
CA VAL A 157 20.62 -14.97 -18.80
C VAL A 157 19.91 -15.36 -20.09
N PHE A 158 18.79 -14.70 -20.39
CA PHE A 158 18.05 -14.98 -21.61
C PHE A 158 18.63 -14.23 -22.79
N GLY A 159 19.32 -13.11 -22.54
CA GLY A 159 19.68 -12.18 -23.59
C GLY A 159 18.39 -11.75 -24.27
N TRP A 160 17.85 -10.59 -23.92
CA TRP A 160 17.21 -9.82 -25.01
C TRP A 160 18.20 -9.91 -26.16
N PRO A 161 17.81 -10.43 -27.34
CA PRO A 161 18.73 -10.90 -28.36
C PRO A 161 19.79 -9.85 -28.40
N HIS A 162 20.99 -10.24 -27.96
CA HIS A 162 22.09 -9.31 -28.00
C HIS A 162 21.97 -8.78 -29.43
N ILE A 163 22.02 -7.45 -29.61
CA ILE A 163 22.64 -6.96 -30.84
C ILE A 163 24.14 -7.30 -30.74
N GLY A 164 24.43 -8.52 -30.29
CA GLY A 164 25.63 -9.24 -30.44
C GLY A 164 25.64 -9.55 -31.90
N SER A 165 26.84 -9.46 -32.38
CA SER A 165 27.15 -9.50 -33.76
C SER A 165 27.07 -10.89 -34.34
N VAL A 166 26.07 -11.68 -33.94
CA VAL A 166 25.62 -12.81 -34.75
C VAL A 166 25.06 -12.30 -36.09
N ASP A 167 24.83 -10.98 -36.19
CA ASP A 167 24.83 -10.19 -37.44
C ASP A 167 25.09 -8.69 -37.16
N SER A 168 26.11 -8.34 -36.36
CA SER A 168 26.49 -6.95 -36.02
C SER A 168 27.99 -6.69 -36.18
N GLY A 169 28.56 -7.17 -37.30
CA GLY A 169 29.37 -6.22 -38.07
C GLY A 169 28.49 -5.01 -38.35
N TRP A 170 29.04 -3.82 -38.47
CA TRP A 170 28.28 -2.87 -39.26
C TRP A 170 28.26 -3.42 -40.68
N TYR A 171 27.09 -3.92 -41.08
CA TYR A 171 26.83 -4.32 -42.44
C TYR A 171 26.49 -3.05 -43.18
N ILE A 172 27.44 -2.59 -43.99
CA ILE A 172 27.06 -1.93 -45.22
C ILE A 172 26.18 -2.98 -45.95
N GLY A 173 24.88 -2.70 -46.14
CA GLY A 173 23.80 -3.57 -46.66
C GLY A 173 23.50 -4.93 -45.97
N LYS A 174 22.21 -5.22 -45.76
CA LYS A 174 21.75 -6.52 -45.21
C LYS A 174 21.30 -7.49 -46.31
N LEU A 175 21.86 -8.71 -46.25
CA LEU A 175 21.34 -10.02 -46.65
C LEU A 175 20.18 -10.06 -47.68
N GLY A 176 20.54 -10.35 -48.94
CA GLY A 176 19.60 -10.61 -50.03
C GLY A 176 20.30 -10.50 -51.38
N ASP A 177 21.19 -11.45 -51.69
CA ASP A 177 21.84 -11.73 -52.98
C ASP A 177 22.48 -10.59 -53.81
N ARG A 178 22.48 -9.33 -53.39
CA ARG A 178 23.11 -8.21 -54.14
C ARG A 178 23.63 -7.10 -53.22
N GLY A 179 24.65 -7.41 -52.44
CA GLY A 179 25.65 -6.45 -51.99
C GLY A 179 25.30 -5.29 -51.06
N ALA A 180 26.36 -4.77 -50.46
CA ALA A 180 26.37 -3.84 -49.34
C ALA A 180 26.17 -2.34 -49.70
N GLU A 181 24.98 -1.73 -49.72
CA GLU A 181 24.91 -0.27 -50.02
C GLU A 181 25.19 0.63 -48.78
N MET A 182 26.04 1.67 -48.93
CA MET A 182 26.18 2.78 -47.95
C MET A 182 25.15 3.86 -48.27
N ALA A 183 24.18 4.12 -47.39
CA ALA A 183 23.24 5.22 -47.54
C ALA A 183 23.18 6.04 -46.25
N TRP A 184 23.61 7.30 -46.30
CA TRP A 184 23.41 8.27 -45.23
C TRP A 184 22.73 9.51 -45.81
N ARG A 185 21.55 9.83 -45.27
CA ARG A 185 20.76 11.05 -45.51
C ARG A 185 20.51 11.51 -46.96
N SER A 186 20.34 10.62 -47.91
CA SER A 186 19.92 11.05 -49.26
C SER A 186 18.74 10.25 -49.79
N ASP A 187 17.97 10.90 -50.66
CA ASP A 187 16.95 10.28 -51.47
C ASP A 187 17.58 9.01 -52.06
N LYS A 188 16.93 7.86 -51.85
CA LYS A 188 17.50 6.54 -52.18
C LYS A 188 17.98 6.45 -53.64
N ASP A 189 17.45 7.31 -54.49
CA ASP A 189 17.69 7.36 -55.92
C ASP A 189 19.02 8.05 -56.30
N ASP A 190 19.66 8.81 -55.41
CA ASP A 190 20.83 9.64 -55.75
C ASP A 190 22.21 9.00 -55.43
N HIS A 191 22.29 8.01 -54.53
CA HIS A 191 23.57 7.43 -54.09
C HIS A 191 23.58 5.90 -53.99
N ALA A 192 22.50 5.25 -54.42
CA ALA A 192 22.44 3.79 -54.48
C ALA A 192 23.53 3.25 -55.43
N GLY A 193 24.38 2.35 -54.91
CA GLY A 193 25.42 1.72 -55.71
C GLY A 193 26.69 2.55 -55.88
N GLN A 194 26.99 3.51 -54.99
CA GLN A 194 28.34 4.11 -54.94
C GLN A 194 29.36 3.20 -54.23
N VAL A 195 28.94 2.46 -53.21
CA VAL A 195 29.76 1.49 -52.48
C VAL A 195 28.95 0.24 -52.23
N TRP A 196 29.45 -0.92 -52.64
CA TRP A 196 28.85 -2.20 -52.30
C TRP A 196 29.79 -3.38 -52.24
N MET A 197 29.27 -4.52 -51.81
CA MET A 197 30.02 -5.76 -51.65
C MET A 197 29.49 -6.76 -52.66
N ASP A 198 30.33 -7.33 -53.50
CA ASP A 198 29.90 -8.38 -54.42
C ASP A 198 30.96 -9.47 -54.51
N GLY A 199 30.55 -10.70 -54.23
CA GLY A 199 31.44 -11.86 -54.21
C GLY A 199 32.64 -11.73 -53.25
N GLY A 200 32.47 -11.06 -52.10
CA GLY A 200 33.54 -10.82 -51.13
C GLY A 200 34.55 -9.75 -51.55
N ARG A 201 34.18 -8.89 -52.51
CA ARG A 201 34.98 -7.73 -52.92
C ARG A 201 34.20 -6.46 -52.68
N LEU A 202 34.92 -5.43 -52.23
CA LEU A 202 34.39 -4.08 -52.10
C LEU A 202 34.40 -3.41 -53.48
N ARG A 203 33.22 -3.03 -53.95
CA ARG A 203 32.99 -2.30 -55.20
C ARG A 203 32.75 -0.84 -54.89
N LEU A 204 33.39 0.05 -55.64
CA LEU A 204 33.23 1.50 -55.55
C LEU A 204 32.89 2.07 -56.93
N ASN A 205 31.87 2.90 -57.00
CA ASN A 205 31.50 3.70 -58.15
C ASN A 205 31.24 5.13 -57.65
N PRO A 206 32.29 5.93 -57.39
CA PRO A 206 32.11 7.32 -56.97
C PRO A 206 31.29 8.10 -57.99
N ASP A 207 30.45 9.00 -57.51
CA ASP A 207 29.82 9.99 -58.37
C ASP A 207 30.81 11.09 -58.75
N GLU A 208 30.38 11.92 -59.70
CA GLU A 208 31.21 13.01 -60.18
C GLU A 208 31.52 13.98 -59.03
N GLY A 209 32.81 14.23 -58.77
CA GLY A 209 33.24 15.10 -57.67
C GLY A 209 33.58 14.35 -56.37
N ASP A 210 33.06 13.14 -56.18
CA ASP A 210 33.27 12.36 -54.96
C ASP A 210 34.66 11.71 -54.89
N ARG A 211 35.13 11.53 -53.65
CA ARG A 211 36.41 10.89 -53.34
C ARG A 211 36.28 9.93 -52.16
N PHE A 212 36.56 8.65 -52.43
CA PHE A 212 36.82 7.64 -51.41
C PHE A 212 38.30 7.63 -51.02
N GLU A 213 38.57 7.68 -49.73
CA GLU A 213 39.86 7.44 -49.11
C GLU A 213 39.79 6.17 -48.26
N LEU A 214 40.51 5.14 -48.69
CA LEU A 214 40.61 3.87 -48.01
C LEU A 214 41.99 3.74 -47.35
N LYS A 215 42.03 3.19 -46.13
CA LYS A 215 43.29 2.90 -45.43
C LYS A 215 43.41 1.43 -45.10
N THR A 216 44.58 0.86 -45.36
CA THR A 216 44.90 -0.52 -44.99
C THR A 216 45.22 -0.64 -43.50
N GLY A 217 45.26 -1.87 -42.98
CA GLY A 217 45.70 -2.13 -41.60
C GLY A 217 47.14 -1.71 -41.28
N GLN A 218 47.96 -1.47 -42.31
CA GLN A 218 49.33 -0.96 -42.18
C GLN A 218 49.41 0.58 -42.31
N GLY A 219 48.26 1.26 -42.50
CA GLY A 219 48.17 2.71 -42.62
C GLY A 219 48.41 3.25 -44.03
N GLU A 220 48.45 2.38 -45.03
CA GLU A 220 48.66 2.78 -46.42
C GLU A 220 47.34 3.26 -47.02
N THR A 221 47.39 4.33 -47.81
CA THR A 221 46.20 4.97 -48.38
C THR A 221 45.98 4.55 -49.84
N LEU A 222 44.71 4.38 -50.19
CA LEU A 222 44.20 4.23 -51.54
C LEU A 222 43.08 5.26 -51.74
N LEU A 223 43.18 6.05 -52.80
CA LEU A 223 42.22 7.07 -53.16
C LEU A 223 41.50 6.66 -54.43
N VAL A 224 40.17 6.73 -54.43
CA VAL A 224 39.32 6.45 -55.58
C VAL A 224 38.40 7.65 -55.78
N SER A 225 38.47 8.30 -56.94
CA SER A 225 37.69 9.51 -57.24
C SER A 225 37.23 9.51 -58.69
N LYS A 226 36.18 10.27 -59.00
CA LYS A 226 35.71 10.47 -60.38
C LYS A 226 35.70 11.95 -60.73
N LEU A 227 36.47 12.28 -61.76
CA LEU A 227 36.66 13.65 -62.22
C LEU A 227 36.53 13.70 -63.74
N ARG A 228 35.58 14.50 -64.21
CA ARG A 228 35.16 14.66 -65.61
C ARG A 228 34.78 13.34 -66.26
N GLY A 229 34.02 12.50 -65.56
CA GLY A 229 33.62 11.16 -65.98
C GLY A 229 34.77 10.16 -66.07
N LYS A 230 35.98 10.51 -65.59
CA LYS A 230 37.13 9.61 -65.55
C LYS A 230 37.40 9.16 -64.12
N LEU A 231 37.36 7.86 -63.93
CA LEU A 231 37.75 7.21 -62.68
C LEU A 231 39.27 7.32 -62.50
N ARG A 232 39.68 7.83 -61.35
CA ARG A 232 41.07 7.91 -60.91
C ARG A 232 41.22 7.12 -59.64
N VAL A 233 42.18 6.22 -59.67
CA VAL A 233 42.68 5.56 -58.48
C VAL A 233 44.08 6.13 -58.26
N ASP A 234 44.47 6.41 -57.03
CA ASP A 234 45.82 6.82 -56.62
C ASP A 234 46.17 6.06 -55.35
N ALA A 235 47.41 5.59 -55.21
CA ALA A 235 47.83 4.82 -54.04
C ALA A 235 49.15 5.35 -53.49
N SER A 236 49.30 5.27 -52.16
CA SER A 236 50.56 5.59 -51.48
C SER A 236 51.71 4.65 -51.85
N GLN A 237 51.40 3.40 -52.21
CA GLN A 237 52.37 2.39 -52.63
C GLN A 237 51.87 1.60 -53.86
N PRO A 238 52.79 1.10 -54.72
CA PRO A 238 52.43 0.25 -55.85
C PRO A 238 51.69 -1.03 -55.44
N ALA A 239 52.07 -1.67 -54.34
CA ALA A 239 51.42 -2.90 -53.84
C ALA A 239 49.94 -2.68 -53.49
N VAL A 240 49.61 -1.52 -52.92
CA VAL A 240 48.22 -1.15 -52.58
C VAL A 240 47.42 -0.80 -53.83
N ARG A 241 48.07 -0.28 -54.86
CA ARG A 241 47.41 -0.05 -56.16
C ARG A 241 46.99 -1.36 -56.82
N GLU A 242 47.78 -2.42 -56.71
CA GLU A 242 47.44 -3.73 -57.29
C GLU A 242 46.21 -4.37 -56.65
N MET A 243 45.82 -3.92 -55.46
CA MET A 243 44.58 -4.35 -54.79
C MET A 243 43.32 -3.76 -55.44
N ALA A 244 43.46 -2.70 -56.24
CA ALA A 244 42.38 -1.97 -56.89
C ALA A 244 42.31 -2.31 -58.39
N GLN A 245 41.29 -3.08 -58.78
CA GLN A 245 41.03 -3.43 -60.17
C GLN A 245 39.92 -2.55 -60.71
N VAL A 246 40.22 -1.77 -61.75
CA VAL A 246 39.22 -0.93 -62.43
C VAL A 246 38.49 -1.77 -63.47
N ASP A 247 37.17 -1.88 -63.34
CA ASP A 247 36.28 -2.57 -64.29
C ASP A 247 35.20 -1.58 -64.77
N GLY A 248 35.36 -1.07 -65.99
CA GLY A 248 34.45 -0.06 -66.54
C GLY A 248 34.46 1.24 -65.73
N GLN A 249 33.35 1.53 -65.04
CA GLN A 249 33.19 2.69 -64.15
C GLN A 249 33.37 2.35 -62.66
N GLU A 250 33.65 1.10 -62.34
CA GLU A 250 33.73 0.59 -60.98
C GLU A 250 35.18 0.26 -60.59
N VAL A 251 35.49 0.37 -59.29
CA VAL A 251 36.72 -0.15 -58.70
C VAL A 251 36.37 -1.32 -57.81
N ASN A 252 36.98 -2.47 -58.11
CA ASN A 252 36.89 -3.68 -57.33
C ASN A 252 38.12 -3.82 -56.42
N LEU A 253 37.88 -4.05 -55.14
CA LEU A 253 38.88 -4.10 -54.08
C LEU A 253 38.73 -5.38 -53.27
N ASN A 254 39.85 -5.92 -52.80
CA ASN A 254 39.83 -6.95 -51.78
C ASN A 254 39.56 -6.30 -50.41
N ASP A 255 38.38 -6.57 -49.84
CA ASP A 255 37.85 -5.95 -48.62
C ASP A 255 38.69 -6.27 -47.36
N THR A 256 39.33 -7.44 -47.32
CA THR A 256 40.02 -7.97 -46.13
C THR A 256 41.19 -7.12 -45.63
N ALA A 257 41.78 -6.31 -46.51
CA ALA A 257 42.94 -5.48 -46.20
C ALA A 257 42.57 -4.06 -45.76
N ILE A 258 41.39 -3.58 -46.15
CA ILE A 258 40.91 -2.24 -45.81
C ILE A 258 40.39 -2.23 -44.37
N ARG A 259 40.77 -1.20 -43.60
CA ARG A 259 40.36 -1.03 -42.20
C ARG A 259 39.63 0.28 -41.94
N GLU A 260 39.80 1.28 -42.80
CA GLU A 260 39.09 2.54 -42.73
C GLU A 260 38.67 2.94 -44.14
N LEU A 261 37.44 3.42 -44.29
CA LEU A 261 36.92 3.98 -45.53
C LEU A 261 36.27 5.32 -45.20
N THR A 262 36.71 6.36 -45.92
CA THR A 262 36.20 7.71 -45.80
C THR A 262 35.65 8.16 -47.15
N LEU A 263 34.38 8.54 -47.21
CA LEU A 263 33.76 9.20 -48.35
C LEU A 263 33.79 10.71 -48.10
N HIS A 264 34.33 11.44 -49.07
CA HIS A 264 34.20 12.87 -49.20
C HIS A 264 33.29 13.17 -50.38
N GLU A 265 32.16 13.79 -50.11
CA GLU A 265 31.21 14.19 -51.15
C GLU A 265 31.50 15.60 -51.67
N GLU A 266 31.09 15.92 -52.90
CA GLU A 266 31.18 17.28 -53.45
C GLU A 266 30.40 18.30 -52.60
N SER A 267 29.33 17.87 -51.94
CA SER A 267 28.53 18.69 -51.00
C SER A 267 29.34 19.22 -49.81
N GLY A 268 30.49 18.58 -49.52
CA GLY A 268 31.31 18.83 -48.33
C GLY A 268 31.04 17.85 -47.20
N ASP A 269 30.10 16.92 -47.37
CA ASP A 269 29.78 15.90 -46.38
C ASP A 269 30.88 14.85 -46.28
N VAL A 270 31.12 14.37 -45.05
CA VAL A 270 32.18 13.40 -44.79
C VAL A 270 31.61 12.24 -44.00
N PHE A 271 31.77 11.04 -44.55
CA PHE A 271 31.42 9.79 -43.89
C PHE A 271 32.67 8.94 -43.69
N THR A 272 32.94 8.50 -42.46
CA THR A 272 34.07 7.63 -42.13
C THR A 272 33.58 6.38 -41.44
N ALA A 273 33.93 5.20 -41.95
CA ALA A 273 33.72 3.92 -41.31
C ALA A 273 35.05 3.22 -41.05
N ARG A 274 35.22 2.64 -39.86
CA ARG A 274 36.42 1.92 -39.45
C ARG A 274 36.07 0.59 -38.82
N VAL A 275 36.84 -0.44 -39.19
CA VAL A 275 36.73 -1.81 -38.70
C VAL A 275 38.03 -2.26 -38.02
N ASP A 276 37.94 -3.25 -37.13
CA ASP A 276 39.07 -3.84 -36.41
C ASP A 276 39.71 -4.95 -37.24
N LYS A 277 40.64 -5.72 -36.64
CA LYS A 277 41.35 -6.82 -37.31
C LYS A 277 40.44 -7.99 -37.66
N GLU A 278 39.36 -8.19 -36.90
CA GLU A 278 38.35 -9.24 -37.05
C GLU A 278 37.14 -8.79 -37.88
N GLN A 279 37.23 -7.61 -38.56
CA GLN A 279 36.15 -7.00 -39.33
C GLN A 279 34.96 -6.52 -38.46
N GLY A 280 35.14 -6.44 -37.14
CA GLY A 280 34.19 -5.80 -36.25
C GLY A 280 34.21 -4.29 -36.42
N LEU A 281 33.06 -3.61 -36.38
CA LEU A 281 33.07 -2.16 -36.50
C LEU A 281 33.68 -1.51 -35.25
N VAL A 282 34.67 -0.66 -35.47
CA VAL A 282 35.32 0.17 -34.46
C VAL A 282 34.60 1.50 -34.31
N ARG A 283 34.35 2.17 -35.44
CA ARG A 283 33.89 3.56 -35.45
C ARG A 283 33.14 3.92 -36.72
N VAL A 284 32.08 4.69 -36.57
CA VAL A 284 31.44 5.42 -37.68
C VAL A 284 31.28 6.88 -37.31
N MET A 285 31.64 7.74 -38.25
CA MET A 285 31.48 9.18 -38.15
C MET A 285 30.78 9.69 -39.41
N GLY A 286 29.76 10.52 -39.24
CA GLY A 286 29.12 11.26 -40.32
C GLY A 286 29.04 12.72 -39.92
N ASP A 287 29.50 13.62 -40.78
CA ASP A 287 29.33 15.06 -40.62
C ASP A 287 28.64 15.59 -41.88
N THR A 288 27.43 16.13 -41.69
CA THR A 288 26.57 16.64 -42.76
C THR A 288 26.04 18.01 -42.35
N GLY A 289 26.70 19.08 -42.81
CA GLY A 289 26.19 20.45 -42.71
C GLY A 289 25.69 20.91 -41.33
N GLY A 290 26.26 20.39 -40.23
CA GLY A 290 25.87 20.73 -38.85
C GLY A 290 25.24 19.57 -38.04
N THR A 291 24.93 18.45 -38.68
CA THR A 291 24.57 17.19 -38.01
C THR A 291 25.79 16.27 -37.94
N GLU A 292 26.21 15.91 -36.72
CA GLU A 292 27.34 15.00 -36.48
C GLU A 292 26.84 13.71 -35.81
N LEU A 293 27.15 12.56 -36.41
CA LEU A 293 26.98 11.25 -35.79
C LEU A 293 28.35 10.65 -35.51
N LYS A 294 28.56 10.16 -34.28
CA LYS A 294 29.74 9.42 -33.86
C LYS A 294 29.31 8.16 -33.15
N PHE A 295 29.69 7.02 -33.67
CA PHE A 295 29.54 5.73 -33.03
C PHE A 295 30.92 5.12 -32.81
N ASN A 296 31.20 4.65 -31.60
CA ASN A 296 32.38 3.84 -31.29
C ASN A 296 31.91 2.52 -30.65
N ALA A 297 32.11 1.40 -31.35
CA ALA A 297 31.70 0.07 -30.88
C ALA A 297 32.82 -0.70 -30.21
N SER A 298 34.07 -0.56 -30.66
CA SER A 298 35.18 -1.39 -30.16
C SER A 298 36.03 -0.63 -29.12
N GLY A 299 35.99 -1.10 -27.88
CA GLY A 299 36.77 -0.58 -26.75
C GLY A 299 36.03 -0.75 -25.43
N PRO A 300 36.68 -0.61 -24.26
CA PRO A 300 36.05 -0.79 -22.95
C PRO A 300 35.02 0.30 -22.58
N LYS A 301 34.69 1.20 -23.52
CA LYS A 301 33.78 2.33 -23.35
C LYS A 301 33.11 2.66 -24.68
N GLY A 302 32.18 1.81 -25.10
CA GLY A 302 31.34 2.10 -26.26
C GLY A 302 30.63 3.44 -26.08
N SER A 303 30.54 4.23 -27.15
CA SER A 303 29.91 5.55 -27.12
C SER A 303 29.14 5.81 -28.40
N LEU A 304 27.90 6.27 -28.28
CA LEU A 304 27.11 6.82 -29.37
C LEU A 304 26.85 8.29 -29.05
N SER A 305 27.18 9.18 -29.98
CA SER A 305 26.90 10.60 -29.89
C SER A 305 26.24 11.04 -31.19
N ILE A 306 25.10 11.69 -31.10
CA ILE A 306 24.42 12.35 -32.21
C ILE A 306 24.27 13.80 -31.81
N LYS A 307 24.64 14.72 -32.70
CA LYS A 307 24.50 16.15 -32.48
C LYS A 307 23.86 16.75 -33.72
N ASP A 308 22.88 17.61 -33.52
CA ASP A 308 22.26 18.38 -34.59
C ASP A 308 22.04 19.80 -34.08
N GLY A 309 22.89 20.74 -34.51
CA GLY A 309 22.90 22.10 -33.96
C GLY A 309 23.09 22.13 -32.44
N ASP A 310 22.06 22.59 -31.73
CA ASP A 310 22.03 22.73 -30.26
C ASP A 310 21.55 21.46 -29.52
N SER A 311 21.00 20.49 -30.27
CA SER A 311 20.46 19.25 -29.73
C SER A 311 21.53 18.16 -29.79
N SER A 312 21.63 17.33 -28.75
CA SER A 312 22.60 16.24 -28.70
C SER A 312 22.10 15.05 -27.90
N LEU A 313 22.31 13.85 -28.40
CA LEU A 313 22.11 12.59 -27.71
C LEU A 313 23.47 11.91 -27.51
N GLU A 314 23.86 11.68 -26.26
CA GLU A 314 25.07 10.98 -25.86
C GLU A 314 24.70 9.73 -25.05
N ILE A 315 25.07 8.56 -25.54
CA ILE A 315 24.91 7.28 -24.88
C ILE A 315 26.30 6.68 -24.68
N THR A 316 26.72 6.58 -23.42
CA THR A 316 27.97 5.98 -22.97
C THR A 316 27.66 4.92 -21.92
N GLU A 317 28.59 4.00 -21.64
CA GLU A 317 28.41 2.98 -20.61
C GLU A 317 28.02 3.53 -19.23
N SER A 318 28.45 4.74 -18.87
CA SER A 318 28.21 5.34 -17.55
C SER A 318 27.22 6.51 -17.56
N LYS A 319 26.74 6.93 -18.73
CA LYS A 319 25.91 8.14 -18.86
C LYS A 319 25.03 8.06 -20.11
N ILE A 320 23.76 8.42 -19.96
CA ILE A 320 22.85 8.71 -21.07
C ILE A 320 22.41 10.16 -20.90
N ALA A 321 22.72 11.01 -21.87
CA ALA A 321 22.27 12.39 -21.89
C ALA A 321 21.58 12.74 -23.19
N LEU A 322 20.43 13.39 -23.06
CA LEU A 322 19.71 14.05 -24.13
C LEU A 322 19.68 15.54 -23.83
N LYS A 323 20.06 16.35 -24.79
CA LYS A 323 19.97 17.80 -24.73
C LYS A 323 19.19 18.30 -25.93
N ASP A 324 18.27 19.21 -25.72
CA ASP A 324 17.53 19.90 -26.76
C ASP A 324 17.40 21.39 -26.39
N GLY A 325 18.27 22.24 -26.97
CA GLY A 325 18.36 23.64 -26.58
C GLY A 325 18.71 23.84 -25.09
N MET A 326 17.73 24.29 -24.30
CA MET A 326 17.87 24.46 -22.83
C MET A 326 17.46 23.24 -22.02
N ASP A 327 16.70 22.31 -22.62
CA ASP A 327 16.23 21.13 -21.93
C ASP A 327 17.35 20.07 -21.92
N HIS A 328 17.58 19.46 -20.76
CA HIS A 328 18.56 18.39 -20.62
C HIS A 328 18.02 17.29 -19.71
N ILE A 329 18.12 16.04 -20.17
CA ILE A 329 17.83 14.84 -19.41
C ILE A 329 19.14 14.08 -19.30
N GLN A 330 19.61 13.84 -18.09
CA GLN A 330 20.85 13.10 -17.83
C GLN A 330 20.58 11.96 -16.85
N ILE A 331 20.99 10.76 -17.24
CA ILE A 331 20.97 9.55 -16.42
C ILE A 331 22.41 9.13 -16.24
N ASP A 332 22.92 9.30 -15.03
CA ASP A 332 24.26 8.88 -14.65
C ASP A 332 24.25 7.53 -13.94
N ALA A 333 25.27 6.73 -14.22
CA ALA A 333 25.57 5.54 -13.45
C ALA A 333 26.13 5.91 -12.07
N LEU A 334 26.07 4.95 -11.14
CA LEU A 334 26.76 5.05 -9.86
C LEU A 334 28.28 5.17 -10.09
N PRO A 335 29.01 5.90 -9.23
CA PRO A 335 30.45 6.12 -9.39
C PRO A 335 31.22 4.81 -9.56
N GLY A 336 31.96 4.69 -10.66
CA GLY A 336 32.78 3.50 -10.97
C GLY A 336 32.01 2.31 -11.55
N LEU A 337 30.72 2.44 -11.84
CA LEU A 337 29.88 1.40 -12.42
C LEU A 337 29.31 1.84 -13.78
N SER A 338 28.93 0.86 -14.61
CA SER A 338 28.12 1.12 -15.80
C SER A 338 26.66 1.37 -15.40
N VAL A 339 25.87 1.98 -16.28
CA VAL A 339 24.42 2.20 -16.08
C VAL A 339 23.74 0.85 -15.82
N GLY A 340 24.10 -0.19 -16.57
CA GLY A 340 23.57 -1.54 -16.38
C GLY A 340 23.89 -2.15 -15.01
N MET A 341 25.13 -2.01 -14.54
CA MET A 341 25.51 -2.50 -13.20
C MET A 341 24.88 -1.67 -12.07
N SER A 342 24.68 -0.39 -12.29
CA SER A 342 24.04 0.51 -11.33
C SER A 342 22.58 0.11 -11.08
N VAL A 343 21.85 -0.27 -12.14
CA VAL A 343 20.47 -0.78 -12.05
C VAL A 343 20.41 -2.05 -11.19
N LEU A 344 21.36 -2.98 -11.35
CA LEU A 344 21.44 -4.17 -10.51
C LEU A 344 21.70 -3.83 -9.04
N VAL A 345 22.65 -2.93 -8.76
CA VAL A 345 22.97 -2.52 -7.38
C VAL A 345 21.74 -1.91 -6.71
N VAL A 346 21.03 -1.01 -7.40
CA VAL A 346 19.78 -0.41 -6.89
C VAL A 346 18.72 -1.49 -6.66
N GLY A 347 18.54 -2.41 -7.61
CA GLY A 347 17.61 -3.54 -7.46
C GLY A 347 17.90 -4.40 -6.23
N LEU A 348 19.17 -4.75 -6.01
CA LEU A 348 19.60 -5.52 -4.84
C LEU A 348 19.41 -4.75 -3.53
N VAL A 349 19.71 -3.46 -3.50
CA VAL A 349 19.49 -2.61 -2.33
C VAL A 349 18.02 -2.52 -1.98
N LEU A 350 17.14 -2.34 -2.96
CA LEU A 350 15.68 -2.34 -2.75
C LEU A 350 15.19 -3.69 -2.23
N LEU A 351 15.69 -4.79 -2.80
CA LEU A 351 15.32 -6.15 -2.41
C LEU A 351 15.75 -6.45 -0.96
N LEU A 352 17.01 -6.15 -0.62
CA LEU A 352 17.54 -6.30 0.73
C LEU A 352 16.82 -5.39 1.73
N GLY A 353 16.58 -4.12 1.36
CA GLY A 353 15.85 -3.17 2.18
C GLY A 353 14.42 -3.63 2.47
N GLY A 354 13.71 -4.13 1.45
CA GLY A 354 12.38 -4.71 1.61
C GLY A 354 12.37 -5.97 2.49
N ALA A 355 13.34 -6.87 2.30
CA ALA A 355 13.46 -8.08 3.11
C ALA A 355 13.77 -7.79 4.58
N LEU A 356 14.72 -6.88 4.85
CA LEU A 356 15.03 -6.45 6.22
C LEU A 356 13.86 -5.71 6.86
N GLY A 357 13.16 -4.86 6.10
CA GLY A 357 11.94 -4.19 6.55
C GLY A 357 10.85 -5.18 6.95
N LEU A 358 10.62 -6.24 6.16
CA LEU A 358 9.67 -7.29 6.50
C LEU A 358 10.06 -8.06 7.76
N VAL A 359 11.33 -8.43 7.91
CA VAL A 359 11.83 -9.09 9.12
C VAL A 359 11.60 -8.21 10.34
N PHE A 360 11.85 -6.90 10.22
CA PHE A 360 11.61 -5.93 11.28
C PHE A 360 10.11 -5.80 11.62
N CYS A 361 9.22 -5.71 10.62
CA CYS A 361 7.77 -5.68 10.85
C CYS A 361 7.24 -6.96 11.51
N VAL A 362 7.74 -8.14 11.10
CA VAL A 362 7.39 -9.43 11.73
C VAL A 362 7.88 -9.48 13.17
N TRP A 363 9.08 -8.97 13.44
CA TRP A 363 9.61 -8.87 14.79
C TRP A 363 8.74 -7.95 15.68
N LEU A 364 8.36 -6.77 15.18
CA LEU A 364 7.43 -5.85 15.87
C LEU A 364 6.08 -6.51 16.14
N THR A 365 5.53 -7.26 15.18
CA THR A 365 4.26 -7.99 15.35
C THR A 365 4.36 -9.08 16.42
N ARG A 366 5.51 -9.76 16.52
CA ARG A 366 5.74 -10.72 17.62
C ARG A 366 5.88 -10.04 18.96
N LEU A 367 6.54 -8.88 19.01
CA LEU A 367 6.67 -8.08 20.22
C LEU A 367 5.31 -7.60 20.72
N THR A 368 4.46 -7.08 19.83
CA THR A 368 3.11 -6.61 20.19
C THR A 368 2.23 -7.74 20.70
N TRP A 369 2.29 -8.91 20.05
CA TRP A 369 1.57 -10.09 20.53
C TRP A 369 2.01 -10.50 21.93
N ARG A 370 3.31 -10.50 22.22
CA ARG A 370 3.84 -10.81 23.56
C ARG A 370 3.37 -9.81 24.61
N VAL A 371 3.43 -8.52 24.31
CA VAL A 371 2.95 -7.45 25.21
C VAL A 371 1.44 -7.56 25.44
N LEU A 372 0.66 -7.83 24.39
CA LEU A 372 -0.78 -8.01 24.48
C LEU A 372 -1.14 -9.22 25.35
N VAL A 373 -0.47 -10.36 25.15
CA VAL A 373 -0.68 -11.56 25.97
C VAL A 373 -0.31 -11.30 27.43
N ALA A 374 0.79 -10.60 27.70
CA ALA A 374 1.19 -10.23 29.06
C ALA A 374 0.15 -9.29 29.71
N TYR A 375 -0.35 -8.30 28.98
CA TYR A 375 -1.39 -7.40 29.45
C TYR A 375 -2.71 -8.12 29.75
N VAL A 376 -3.16 -9.01 28.86
CA VAL A 376 -4.38 -9.82 29.07
C VAL A 376 -4.23 -10.73 30.29
N LYS A 377 -3.06 -11.38 30.47
CA LYS A 377 -2.78 -12.17 31.66
C LYS A 377 -2.84 -11.34 32.94
N TYR A 378 -2.23 -10.16 32.95
CA TYR A 378 -2.28 -9.23 34.07
C TYR A 378 -3.72 -8.82 34.42
N GLN A 379 -4.55 -8.51 33.41
CA GLN A 379 -5.96 -8.19 33.61
C GLN A 379 -6.76 -9.38 34.17
N ILE A 380 -6.49 -10.61 33.70
CA ILE A 380 -7.13 -11.83 34.23
C ILE A 380 -6.70 -12.06 35.69
N GLU A 381 -5.43 -11.87 36.04
CA GLU A 381 -4.94 -11.99 37.42
C GLU A 381 -5.59 -10.96 38.35
N LEU A 382 -5.72 -9.71 37.90
CA LEU A 382 -6.39 -8.65 38.66
C LEU A 382 -7.87 -8.97 38.92
N VAL A 383 -8.58 -9.48 37.90
CA VAL A 383 -10.01 -9.83 37.99
C VAL A 383 -10.24 -11.14 38.76
N SER A 384 -9.32 -12.10 38.66
CA SER A 384 -9.42 -13.39 39.37
C SER A 384 -9.14 -13.30 40.87
N GLY A 385 -8.79 -12.12 41.39
CA GLY A 385 -8.84 -11.83 42.83
C GLY A 385 -7.82 -12.58 43.68
N LYS A 386 -6.67 -12.96 43.10
CA LYS A 386 -5.65 -13.75 43.79
C LYS A 386 -4.89 -13.02 44.91
N GLU A 387 -5.14 -11.73 45.13
CA GLU A 387 -4.51 -10.95 46.20
C GLU A 387 -5.14 -11.14 47.59
N ARG A 388 -6.29 -11.83 47.72
CA ARG A 388 -6.89 -12.07 49.06
C ARG A 388 -6.33 -13.28 49.81
N GLU A 389 -5.55 -14.15 49.18
CA GLU A 389 -4.95 -15.31 49.86
C GLU A 389 -3.53 -15.05 50.41
N SER A 390 -2.77 -14.13 49.82
CA SER A 390 -1.40 -13.81 50.25
C SER A 390 -1.29 -12.70 51.30
N ALA A 391 -2.39 -12.02 51.64
CA ALA A 391 -2.44 -11.04 52.74
C ALA A 391 -3.00 -11.62 54.06
N ALA A 392 -3.37 -12.90 54.07
CA ALA A 392 -3.93 -13.62 55.22
C ALA A 392 -3.10 -14.84 55.65
N ALA A 393 -1.94 -15.06 55.02
CA ALA A 393 -0.91 -16.02 55.41
C ALA A 393 0.37 -15.25 55.77
#